data_AF-A0A850NXH2-F1
#
_entry.id   AF-A0A850NXH2-F1
#
_cell.length_a   1.000
_cell.length_b   1.000
_cell.length_c   1.000
_cell.angle_alpha   90.00
_cell.angle_beta   90.00
_cell.angle_gamma   90.00
#
_symmetry.space_group_name_H-M   'P 1'
#
loop_
_entity.id
_entity.type
_entity.pdbx_description
1 polymer ?
#
loop_
_entity_poly.entity_id
_entity_poly.type
_entity_poly.pdbx_seq_one_letter_code
_entity_poly.pdbx_strand_id
1 'polypeptide(L)'
;SRLIARLLATGGESGAAAEPRTHADGSAFVGASAAMREVQKTIGRVADGDVNVLITGETGTGKEVVAQTLHRAGRRASGPFVAVNCAAIPAALLESQLFGHVKGAFTGATSDHTGALRAADGGTLLLDEIGDMDLAMQAKLLRVLQEREVTPLGGRPVKVDLRLVCATHRDLVREVAEGRFRQDLYYRIAVVPIALPPLRDRLADIVELAEHFLALAAGP
;
A
#
# COMPACT_ATOMS: atom_id res chain seq x y z
N SER A 1 -1.56 -2.55 21.71
CA SER A 1 -2.88 -1.93 21.52
C SER A 1 -3.96 -3.02 21.47
N ARG A 2 -4.97 -3.01 22.37
CA ARG A 2 -5.99 -4.08 22.50
C ARG A 2 -6.83 -4.32 21.22
N LEU A 3 -6.85 -3.33 20.32
CA LEU A 3 -7.54 -3.39 19.03
C LEU A 3 -6.90 -4.42 18.07
N ILE A 4 -5.57 -4.50 18.03
CA ILE A 4 -4.82 -5.44 17.18
C ILE A 4 -5.10 -6.88 17.63
N ALA A 5 -5.01 -7.16 18.93
CA ALA A 5 -5.31 -8.48 19.47
C ALA A 5 -6.75 -8.93 19.17
N ARG A 6 -7.71 -7.99 19.14
CA ARG A 6 -9.12 -8.28 18.86
C ARG A 6 -9.37 -8.54 17.36
N LEU A 7 -8.70 -7.82 16.47
CA LEU A 7 -8.73 -8.08 15.02
C LEU A 7 -8.05 -9.42 14.65
N LEU A 8 -7.00 -9.81 15.37
CA LEU A 8 -6.31 -11.08 15.15
C LEU A 8 -7.10 -12.29 15.67
N ALA A 9 -8.05 -12.09 16.59
CA ALA A 9 -8.81 -13.17 17.25
C ALA A 9 -10.13 -13.54 16.56
N THR A 10 -10.61 -12.77 15.58
CA THR A 10 -11.95 -12.93 14.98
C THR A 10 -11.99 -13.65 13.62
N GLY A 11 -10.85 -14.13 13.10
CA GLY A 11 -10.80 -14.85 11.81
C GLY A 11 -10.82 -16.36 11.99
N GLY A 12 -12.02 -16.96 11.96
CA GLY A 12 -12.21 -18.41 11.93
C GLY A 12 -11.72 -19.05 10.64
N GLU A 13 -11.36 -20.33 10.76
CA GLU A 13 -10.73 -21.18 9.76
C GLU A 13 -11.54 -21.28 8.45
N SER A 14 -10.91 -20.95 7.33
CA SER A 14 -11.26 -21.50 6.02
C SER A 14 -9.98 -21.82 5.27
N GLY A 15 -9.54 -23.07 5.43
CA GLY A 15 -8.45 -23.67 4.68
C GLY A 15 -8.98 -24.22 3.37
N ALA A 16 -8.87 -23.43 2.31
CA ALA A 16 -8.84 -23.95 0.95
C ALA A 16 -7.61 -23.34 0.29
N ALA A 17 -6.73 -24.20 -0.25
CA ALA A 17 -5.60 -23.77 -1.05
C ALA A 17 -6.13 -22.90 -2.20
N ALA A 18 -5.85 -21.60 -2.15
CA ALA A 18 -6.34 -20.66 -3.15
C ALA A 18 -5.50 -20.83 -4.41
N GLU A 19 -6.16 -21.16 -5.52
CA GLU A 19 -5.57 -21.09 -6.85
C GLU A 19 -4.98 -19.68 -7.09
N PRO A 20 -3.86 -19.56 -7.83
CA PRO A 20 -3.25 -18.28 -8.13
C PRO A 20 -4.27 -17.38 -8.82
N ARG A 21 -4.72 -16.33 -8.11
CA ARG A 21 -5.65 -15.34 -8.65
C ARG A 21 -4.85 -14.44 -9.57
N THR A 22 -4.99 -14.62 -10.88
CA THR A 22 -4.37 -13.75 -11.89
C THR A 22 -5.02 -12.37 -11.90
N HIS A 23 -4.17 -11.35 -11.96
CA HIS A 23 -4.53 -9.93 -11.98
C HIS A 23 -4.73 -9.47 -13.43
N ALA A 24 -5.49 -8.40 -13.64
CA ALA A 24 -5.75 -7.85 -14.97
C ALA A 24 -4.47 -7.37 -15.71
N ASP A 25 -3.36 -7.20 -14.99
CA ASP A 25 -2.02 -6.88 -15.52
C ASP A 25 -1.11 -8.12 -15.65
N GLY A 26 -1.63 -9.33 -15.40
CA GLY A 26 -0.86 -10.57 -15.40
C GLY A 26 -0.13 -10.88 -14.10
N SER A 27 -0.07 -9.97 -13.12
CA SER A 27 0.50 -10.29 -11.80
C SER A 27 -0.34 -11.36 -11.10
N ALA A 28 0.24 -12.22 -10.26
CA ALA A 28 -0.52 -13.15 -9.43
C ALA A 28 0.16 -13.28 -8.08
N PHE A 29 -0.62 -13.43 -7.02
CA PHE A 29 -0.07 -13.84 -5.72
C PHE A 29 0.34 -15.31 -5.82
N VAL A 30 1.61 -15.53 -6.12
CA VAL A 30 2.22 -16.85 -6.33
C VAL A 30 3.14 -17.16 -5.15
N GLY A 31 3.10 -18.40 -4.66
CA GLY A 31 3.97 -18.87 -3.58
C GLY A 31 3.23 -19.69 -2.52
N ALA A 32 3.59 -20.96 -2.46
CA ALA A 32 3.07 -21.92 -1.49
C ALA A 32 3.90 -22.04 -0.20
N SER A 33 5.01 -21.33 -0.02
CA SER A 33 5.89 -21.44 1.15
C SER A 33 5.16 -21.14 2.46
N ALA A 34 5.65 -21.72 3.56
CA ALA A 34 5.07 -21.48 4.88
C ALA A 34 5.01 -19.99 5.23
N ALA A 35 6.05 -19.24 4.88
CA ALA A 35 6.11 -17.80 5.13
C ALA A 35 5.06 -17.04 4.30
N MET A 36 4.88 -17.37 3.02
CA MET A 36 3.85 -16.76 2.19
C MET A 36 2.43 -17.15 2.61
N ARG A 37 2.22 -18.36 3.14
CA ARG A 37 0.94 -18.74 3.76
C ARG A 37 0.59 -17.89 4.97
N GLU A 38 1.57 -17.52 5.81
CA GLU A 38 1.33 -16.59 6.92
C GLU A 38 0.99 -15.18 6.45
N VAL A 39 1.59 -14.72 5.34
CA VAL A 39 1.20 -13.48 4.68
C VAL A 39 -0.25 -13.56 4.21
N GLN A 40 -0.63 -14.63 3.49
CA GLN A 40 -2.00 -14.84 3.02
C GLN A 40 -3.03 -14.88 4.17
N LYS A 41 -2.72 -15.59 5.26
CA LYS A 41 -3.58 -15.62 6.46
C LYS A 41 -3.75 -14.23 7.07
N THR A 42 -2.68 -13.44 7.10
CA THR A 42 -2.74 -12.08 7.62
C THR A 42 -3.57 -11.18 6.72
N ILE A 43 -3.42 -11.28 5.40
CA ILE A 43 -4.29 -10.61 4.43
C ILE A 43 -5.76 -10.97 4.69
N GLY A 44 -6.09 -12.26 4.78
CA GLY A 44 -7.47 -12.71 5.01
C GLY A 44 -8.09 -12.14 6.29
N ARG A 45 -7.32 -12.07 7.39
CA ARG A 45 -7.79 -11.50 8.67
C ARG A 45 -8.08 -10.01 8.62
N VAL A 46 -7.37 -9.25 7.77
CA VAL A 46 -7.47 -7.79 7.74
C VAL A 46 -8.15 -7.27 6.47
N ALA A 47 -8.58 -8.15 5.57
CA ALA A 47 -9.18 -7.80 4.29
C ALA A 47 -10.40 -6.87 4.45
N ASP A 48 -11.33 -7.20 5.34
CA ASP A 48 -12.56 -6.42 5.56
C ASP A 48 -12.41 -5.20 6.49
N GLY A 49 -11.21 -5.02 7.07
CA GLY A 49 -10.92 -3.89 7.94
C GLY A 49 -10.47 -2.65 7.17
N ASP A 50 -10.78 -1.47 7.73
CA ASP A 50 -10.25 -0.18 7.25
C ASP A 50 -8.90 0.20 7.90
N VAL A 51 -8.25 -0.74 8.57
CA VAL A 51 -6.97 -0.49 9.24
C VAL A 51 -5.86 -0.30 8.21
N ASN A 52 -4.97 0.64 8.53
CA ASN A 52 -3.77 0.87 7.74
C ASN A 52 -2.86 -0.36 7.80
N VAL A 53 -2.30 -0.73 6.65
CA VAL A 53 -1.39 -1.86 6.52
C VAL A 53 -0.03 -1.34 6.05
N LEU A 54 1.04 -1.77 6.71
CA LEU A 54 2.41 -1.50 6.31
C LEU A 54 3.06 -2.79 5.82
N ILE A 55 3.45 -2.82 4.55
CA ILE A 55 4.13 -3.94 3.91
C ILE A 55 5.63 -3.62 3.86
N THR A 56 6.45 -4.43 4.51
CA THR A 56 7.92 -4.28 4.47
C THR A 56 8.56 -5.42 3.72
N GLY A 57 9.65 -5.16 3.02
CA GLY A 57 10.39 -6.20 2.30
C GLY A 57 11.32 -5.61 1.26
N GLU A 58 12.32 -6.39 0.87
CA GLU A 58 13.29 -5.99 -0.15
C GLU A 58 12.61 -5.61 -1.47
N THR A 59 13.29 -4.79 -2.27
CA THR A 59 12.86 -4.43 -3.62
C THR A 59 12.62 -5.71 -4.44
N GLY A 60 11.51 -5.77 -5.17
CA GLY A 60 11.16 -6.93 -6.00
C GLY A 60 10.55 -8.13 -5.25
N THR A 61 10.27 -8.05 -3.94
CA THR A 61 9.66 -9.17 -3.19
C THR A 61 8.15 -9.37 -3.42
N GLY A 62 7.50 -8.49 -4.20
CA GLY A 62 6.06 -8.57 -4.52
C GLY A 62 5.15 -7.75 -3.59
N LYS A 63 5.66 -6.65 -2.99
CA LYS A 63 4.88 -5.76 -2.10
C LYS A 63 3.59 -5.26 -2.74
N GLU A 64 3.65 -4.88 -4.02
CA GLU A 64 2.49 -4.40 -4.76
C GLU A 64 1.43 -5.50 -4.95
N VAL A 65 1.85 -6.72 -5.30
CA VAL A 65 0.94 -7.87 -5.44
C VAL A 65 0.19 -8.15 -4.14
N VAL A 66 0.88 -8.04 -3.00
CA VAL A 66 0.27 -8.19 -1.66
C VAL A 66 -0.76 -7.09 -1.41
N ALA A 67 -0.46 -5.83 -1.74
CA ALA A 67 -1.39 -4.72 -1.60
C ALA A 67 -2.64 -4.88 -2.49
N GLN A 68 -2.45 -5.27 -3.75
CA GLN A 68 -3.55 -5.54 -4.68
C GLN A 68 -4.40 -6.73 -4.21
N THR A 69 -3.77 -7.81 -3.72
CA THR A 69 -4.45 -8.98 -3.17
C THR A 69 -5.30 -8.59 -1.96
N LEU A 70 -4.76 -7.77 -1.07
CA LEU A 70 -5.47 -7.25 0.10
C LEU A 70 -6.70 -6.42 -0.30
N HIS A 71 -6.55 -5.53 -1.28
CA HIS A 71 -7.66 -4.72 -1.78
C HIS A 71 -8.78 -5.61 -2.33
N ARG A 72 -8.45 -6.58 -3.19
CA ARG A 72 -9.43 -7.47 -3.84
C ARG A 72 -10.10 -8.45 -2.87
N ALA A 73 -9.42 -8.83 -1.79
CA ALA A 73 -9.98 -9.71 -0.79
C ALA A 73 -10.96 -8.99 0.15
N GLY A 74 -10.92 -7.67 0.23
CA GLY A 74 -11.66 -6.89 1.22
C GLY A 74 -12.96 -6.27 0.71
N ARG A 75 -13.77 -5.76 1.64
CA ARG A 75 -15.02 -5.03 1.35
C ARG A 75 -14.92 -3.86 0.37
N ARG A 76 -13.72 -3.31 0.13
CA ARG A 76 -13.47 -2.19 -0.81
C ARG A 76 -13.04 -2.64 -2.20
N ALA A 77 -13.11 -3.94 -2.51
CA ALA A 77 -12.66 -4.52 -3.78
C ALA A 77 -13.36 -3.96 -5.03
N SER A 78 -14.58 -3.43 -4.89
CA SER A 78 -15.30 -2.77 -5.99
C SER A 78 -14.94 -1.29 -6.18
N GLY A 79 -14.21 -0.71 -5.22
CA GLY A 79 -13.73 0.66 -5.27
C GLY A 79 -12.41 0.79 -6.04
N PRO A 80 -11.91 2.01 -6.24
CA PRO A 80 -10.65 2.24 -6.94
C PRO A 80 -9.45 1.68 -6.16
N PHE A 81 -8.50 1.09 -6.87
CA PHE A 81 -7.16 0.86 -6.36
C PHE A 81 -6.21 1.84 -7.04
N VAL A 82 -5.67 2.79 -6.27
CA VAL A 82 -4.74 3.80 -6.78
C VAL A 82 -3.37 3.55 -6.15
N ALA A 83 -2.34 3.43 -6.98
CA ALA A 83 -0.96 3.26 -6.52
C ALA A 83 -0.12 4.50 -6.85
N VAL A 84 0.69 4.93 -5.89
CA VAL A 84 1.67 6.02 -6.05
C VAL A 84 3.01 5.53 -5.53
N ASN A 85 4.01 5.49 -6.41
CA ASN A 85 5.39 5.20 -6.02
C ASN A 85 6.09 6.52 -5.64
N CYS A 86 6.41 6.67 -4.37
CA CYS A 86 6.97 7.91 -3.82
C CYS A 86 8.42 8.14 -4.26
N ALA A 87 9.15 7.09 -4.64
CA ALA A 87 10.53 7.18 -5.11
C ALA A 87 10.63 7.52 -6.61
N ALA A 88 9.60 7.21 -7.40
CA ALA A 88 9.59 7.41 -8.85
C ALA A 88 9.19 8.83 -9.29
N ILE A 89 8.56 9.61 -8.40
CA ILE A 89 8.05 10.95 -8.70
C ILE A 89 8.95 11.99 -8.05
N PRO A 90 9.44 13.00 -8.78
CA PRO A 90 10.19 14.11 -8.18
C PRO A 90 9.40 14.75 -7.03
N ALA A 91 10.06 15.08 -5.92
CA ALA A 91 9.40 15.62 -4.72
C ALA A 91 8.50 16.84 -5.02
N ALA A 92 8.93 17.72 -5.92
CA ALA A 92 8.16 18.89 -6.37
C ALA A 92 6.83 18.55 -7.05
N LEU A 93 6.72 17.37 -7.68
CA LEU A 93 5.51 16.89 -8.34
C LEU A 93 4.69 15.95 -7.46
N LEU A 94 5.33 15.28 -6.49
CA LEU A 94 4.67 14.31 -5.61
C LEU A 94 3.51 14.93 -4.85
N GLU A 95 3.66 16.18 -4.37
CA GLU A 95 2.58 16.89 -3.68
C GLU A 95 1.36 17.05 -4.59
N SER A 96 1.56 17.56 -5.80
CA SER A 96 0.49 17.76 -6.77
C SER A 96 -0.18 16.43 -7.17
N GLN A 97 0.60 15.36 -7.36
CA GLN A 97 0.09 14.03 -7.69
C GLN A 97 -0.73 13.42 -6.55
N LEU A 98 -0.30 13.61 -5.29
CA LEU A 98 -0.97 13.01 -4.14
C LEU A 98 -2.22 13.81 -3.71
N PHE A 99 -2.10 15.13 -3.61
CA PHE A 99 -3.14 16.03 -3.08
C PHE A 99 -4.02 16.65 -4.17
N GLY A 100 -3.53 16.75 -5.40
CA GLY A 100 -4.18 17.47 -6.48
C GLY A 100 -3.94 18.98 -6.40
N HIS A 101 -4.39 19.69 -7.42
CA HIS A 101 -4.34 21.15 -7.46
C HIS A 101 -5.52 21.72 -8.23
N VAL A 102 -5.85 22.97 -7.95
CA VAL A 102 -6.74 23.77 -8.81
C VAL A 102 -5.91 24.56 -9.82
N LYS A 103 -6.51 24.91 -10.95
CA LYS A 103 -5.92 25.78 -11.95
C LYS A 103 -5.42 27.08 -11.30
N GLY A 104 -4.18 27.45 -11.58
CA GLY A 104 -3.54 28.65 -11.04
C GLY A 104 -2.97 28.53 -9.63
N ALA A 105 -2.96 27.34 -9.02
CA ALA A 105 -2.38 27.14 -7.69
C ALA A 105 -0.86 27.39 -7.62
N PHE A 106 -0.14 27.17 -8.72
CA PHE A 106 1.29 27.45 -8.86
C PHE A 106 1.64 27.69 -10.35
N THR A 107 2.85 28.16 -10.62
CA THR A 107 3.35 28.36 -11.99
C THR A 107 3.40 27.01 -12.72
N GLY A 108 2.54 26.84 -13.74
CA GLY A 108 2.39 25.58 -14.49
C GLY A 108 1.08 24.82 -14.22
N ALA A 109 0.27 25.23 -13.24
CA ALA A 109 -1.07 24.68 -13.00
C ALA A 109 -2.08 25.19 -14.04
N THR A 110 -2.02 24.67 -15.27
CA THR A 110 -2.84 25.11 -16.41
C THR A 110 -4.28 24.59 -16.36
N SER A 111 -4.53 23.50 -15.64
CA SER A 111 -5.85 22.90 -15.41
C SER A 111 -5.98 22.42 -13.96
N ASP A 112 -7.20 22.04 -13.57
CA ASP A 112 -7.41 21.30 -12.33
C ASP A 112 -6.82 19.89 -12.47
N HIS A 113 -6.35 19.32 -11.36
CA HIS A 113 -5.88 17.95 -11.27
C HIS A 113 -6.39 17.30 -9.99
N THR A 114 -7.07 16.16 -10.17
CA THR A 114 -7.51 15.32 -9.04
C THR A 114 -6.34 14.48 -8.56
N GLY A 115 -5.89 14.70 -7.32
CA GLY A 115 -4.81 13.92 -6.72
C GLY A 115 -5.23 12.51 -6.32
N ALA A 116 -4.24 11.65 -6.11
CA ALA A 116 -4.40 10.23 -5.81
C ALA A 116 -5.25 9.96 -4.56
N LEU A 117 -5.15 10.79 -3.52
CA LEU A 117 -5.97 10.67 -2.31
C LEU A 117 -7.47 10.77 -2.61
N ARG A 118 -7.85 11.66 -3.54
CA ARG A 118 -9.25 11.82 -3.98
C ARG A 118 -9.64 10.75 -4.99
N ALA A 119 -8.72 10.37 -5.88
CA ALA A 119 -8.97 9.30 -6.85
C ALA A 119 -9.17 7.94 -6.18
N ALA A 120 -8.61 7.72 -4.99
CA ALA A 120 -8.76 6.51 -4.19
C ALA A 120 -9.99 6.52 -3.27
N ASP A 121 -10.82 7.56 -3.32
CA ASP A 121 -12.01 7.67 -2.47
C ASP A 121 -12.97 6.49 -2.68
N GLY A 122 -13.51 5.96 -1.58
CA GLY A 122 -14.27 4.70 -1.54
C GLY A 122 -13.42 3.43 -1.67
N GLY A 123 -12.15 3.54 -2.03
CA GLY A 123 -11.28 2.42 -2.38
C GLY A 123 -10.03 2.29 -1.52
N THR A 124 -8.89 2.00 -2.16
CA THR A 124 -7.59 1.78 -1.51
C THR A 124 -6.50 2.58 -2.20
N LEU A 125 -5.72 3.31 -1.41
CA LEU A 125 -4.50 3.98 -1.84
C LEU A 125 -3.29 3.15 -1.40
N LEU A 126 -2.46 2.74 -2.36
CA LEU A 126 -1.12 2.24 -2.12
C LEU A 126 -0.11 3.38 -2.21
N LEU A 127 0.63 3.61 -1.13
CA LEU A 127 1.85 4.43 -1.14
C LEU A 127 3.06 3.50 -1.12
N ASP A 128 3.62 3.25 -2.30
CA ASP A 128 4.83 2.45 -2.45
C ASP A 128 6.07 3.31 -2.21
N GLU A 129 7.07 2.68 -1.62
CA GLU A 129 8.30 3.30 -1.12
C GLU A 129 8.07 4.55 -0.25
N ILE A 130 7.14 4.44 0.72
CA ILE A 130 6.80 5.58 1.60
C ILE A 130 7.98 6.12 2.41
N GLY A 131 9.01 5.31 2.66
CA GLY A 131 10.22 5.74 3.35
C GLY A 131 11.08 6.74 2.55
N ASP A 132 10.80 6.93 1.26
CA ASP A 132 11.43 7.93 0.40
C ASP A 132 10.70 9.28 0.39
N MET A 133 9.56 9.38 1.09
CA MET A 133 8.80 10.63 1.22
C MET A 133 9.52 11.62 2.15
N ASP A 134 9.62 12.88 1.76
CA ASP A 134 10.20 13.92 2.62
C ASP A 134 9.34 14.24 3.87
N LEU A 135 9.95 14.88 4.88
CA LEU A 135 9.27 15.19 6.14
C LEU A 135 8.07 16.13 5.99
N ALA A 136 8.07 17.00 4.98
CA ALA A 136 6.98 17.95 4.75
C ALA A 136 5.74 17.23 4.21
N MET A 137 5.95 16.32 3.26
CA MET A 137 4.92 15.44 2.72
C MET A 137 4.40 14.47 3.77
N GLN A 138 5.28 13.91 4.60
CA GLN A 138 4.88 13.08 5.74
C GLN A 138 3.93 13.82 6.70
N ALA A 139 4.21 15.10 7.00
CA ALA A 139 3.34 15.92 7.85
C ALA A 139 1.96 16.15 7.22
N LYS A 140 1.90 16.42 5.91
CA LYS A 140 0.63 16.59 5.18
C LYS A 140 -0.16 15.29 5.13
N LEU A 141 0.49 14.15 4.88
CA LEU A 141 -0.16 12.84 4.90
C LEU A 141 -0.72 12.51 6.28
N LEU A 142 0.02 12.78 7.35
CA LEU A 142 -0.46 12.58 8.73
C LEU A 142 -1.75 13.36 8.98
N ARG A 143 -1.82 14.62 8.52
CA ARG A 143 -3.02 15.45 8.66
C ARG A 143 -4.22 14.83 7.94
N VAL A 144 -4.04 14.31 6.73
CA VAL A 144 -5.10 13.60 6.00
C VAL A 144 -5.58 12.37 6.78
N LEU A 145 -4.66 11.60 7.37
CA LEU A 145 -5.00 10.41 8.17
C LEU A 145 -5.73 10.74 9.48
N GLN A 146 -5.56 11.94 10.00
CA GLN A 146 -6.22 12.43 11.22
C GLN A 146 -7.59 13.03 10.91
N GLU A 147 -7.65 13.93 9.92
CA GLU A 147 -8.83 14.72 9.60
C GLU A 147 -9.80 13.99 8.64
N ARG A 148 -9.32 12.96 7.91
CA ARG A 148 -10.05 12.33 6.80
C ARG A 148 -10.48 13.34 5.73
N GLU A 149 -9.65 14.36 5.54
CA GLU A 149 -9.85 15.43 4.58
C GLU A 149 -8.54 15.68 3.82
N VAL A 150 -8.65 16.00 2.54
CA VAL A 150 -7.55 16.38 1.67
C VAL A 150 -7.82 17.77 1.13
N THR A 151 -6.80 18.63 1.18
CA THR A 151 -6.85 19.97 0.59
C THR A 151 -5.98 19.98 -0.65
N PRO A 152 -6.55 20.11 -1.87
CA PRO A 152 -5.76 20.34 -3.07
C PRO A 152 -4.98 21.64 -2.95
N LEU A 153 -3.83 21.74 -3.61
CA LEU A 153 -3.07 22.98 -3.73
C LEU A 153 -3.97 24.10 -4.28
N GLY A 154 -4.06 25.21 -3.55
CA GLY A 154 -4.92 26.35 -3.89
C GLY A 154 -6.43 26.08 -3.76
N GLY A 155 -6.83 24.90 -3.30
CA GLY A 155 -8.22 24.48 -3.16
C GLY A 155 -8.77 24.59 -1.74
N ARG A 156 -9.95 23.99 -1.52
CA ARG A 156 -10.60 23.85 -0.21
C ARG A 156 -10.54 22.38 0.26
N PRO A 157 -10.61 22.12 1.58
CA PRO A 157 -10.66 20.76 2.10
C PRO A 157 -11.85 19.96 1.53
N VAL A 158 -11.62 18.68 1.24
CA VAL A 158 -12.60 17.72 0.74
C VAL A 158 -12.49 16.44 1.56
N LYS A 159 -13.60 15.90 2.04
CA LYS A 159 -13.62 14.62 2.76
C LYS A 159 -13.24 13.46 1.84
N VAL A 160 -12.49 12.52 2.39
CA VAL A 160 -12.08 11.28 1.71
C VAL A 160 -12.24 10.09 2.65
N ASP A 161 -12.80 9.01 2.13
CA ASP A 161 -12.90 7.71 2.77
C ASP A 161 -12.14 6.66 1.96
N LEU A 162 -10.86 6.49 2.32
CA LEU A 162 -9.98 5.51 1.71
C LEU A 162 -9.34 4.61 2.76
N ARG A 163 -8.97 3.41 2.32
CA ARG A 163 -8.02 2.55 3.03
C ARG A 163 -6.60 2.89 2.58
N LEU A 164 -5.68 3.10 3.51
CA LEU A 164 -4.26 3.30 3.20
C LEU A 164 -3.48 1.98 3.35
N VAL A 165 -2.74 1.62 2.31
CA VAL A 165 -1.71 0.59 2.35
C VAL A 165 -0.38 1.27 2.03
N CYS A 166 0.64 1.03 2.84
CA CYS A 166 1.97 1.55 2.63
C CYS A 166 2.93 0.39 2.35
N ALA A 167 3.91 0.61 1.48
CA ALA A 167 4.98 -0.35 1.23
C ALA A 167 6.35 0.34 1.30
N THR A 168 7.37 -0.36 1.78
CA THR A 168 8.75 0.13 1.72
C THR A 168 9.80 -0.96 1.89
N HIS A 169 10.98 -0.76 1.32
CA HIS A 169 12.18 -1.56 1.61
C HIS A 169 13.03 -1.00 2.78
N ARG A 170 12.75 0.22 3.25
CA ARG A 170 13.53 0.89 4.30
C ARG A 170 13.11 0.40 5.69
N ASP A 171 14.06 0.39 6.62
CA ASP A 171 13.78 0.20 8.03
C ASP A 171 13.25 1.51 8.63
N LEU A 172 11.91 1.65 8.67
CA LEU A 172 11.28 2.87 9.19
C LEU A 172 11.59 3.14 10.66
N VAL A 173 11.89 2.12 11.48
CA VAL A 173 12.28 2.33 12.88
C VAL A 173 13.62 3.04 12.93
N ARG A 174 14.56 2.61 12.09
CA ARG A 174 15.85 3.27 11.91
C ARG A 174 15.69 4.67 11.31
N GLU A 175 14.86 4.84 10.28
CA GLU A 175 14.61 6.16 9.68
C GLU A 175 14.01 7.15 10.69
N VAL A 176 13.16 6.68 11.61
CA VAL A 176 12.64 7.49 12.73
C VAL A 176 13.76 7.88 13.69
N ALA A 177 14.61 6.93 14.10
CA ALA A 177 15.73 7.20 15.00
C ALA A 177 16.73 8.21 14.40
N GLU A 178 16.90 8.20 13.08
CA GLU A 178 17.77 9.10 12.34
C GLU A 178 17.08 10.41 11.91
N GLY A 179 15.82 10.64 12.33
CA GLY A 179 15.09 11.89 12.10
C GLY A 179 14.61 12.11 10.67
N ARG A 180 14.67 11.07 9.81
CA ARG A 180 14.24 11.12 8.40
C ARG A 180 12.79 10.68 8.20
N PHE A 181 12.20 10.01 9.19
CA PHE A 181 10.80 9.65 9.19
C PHE A 181 10.13 10.10 10.49
N ARG A 182 8.91 10.62 10.39
CA ARG A 182 8.19 11.11 11.57
C ARG A 182 7.66 9.94 12.39
N GLN A 183 7.95 9.96 13.69
CA GLN A 183 7.51 8.95 14.64
C GLN A 183 5.98 8.84 14.71
N ASP A 184 5.26 9.97 14.67
CA ASP A 184 3.80 10.00 14.73
C ASP A 184 3.14 9.35 13.51
N LEU A 185 3.67 9.60 12.31
CA LEU A 185 3.24 8.95 11.08
C LEU A 185 3.52 7.44 11.12
N TYR A 186 4.71 7.03 11.57
CA TYR A 186 5.08 5.62 11.67
C TYR A 186 4.04 4.82 12.46
N TYR A 187 3.68 5.29 13.67
CA TYR A 187 2.69 4.61 14.49
C TYR A 187 1.27 4.64 13.89
N ARG A 188 0.97 5.62 13.03
CA ARG A 188 -0.33 5.72 12.36
C ARG A 188 -0.46 4.77 11.17
N ILE A 189 0.63 4.47 10.47
CA ILE A 189 0.62 3.59 9.29
C ILE A 189 0.95 2.13 9.63
N ALA A 190 1.79 1.89 10.64
CA ALA A 190 2.25 0.55 11.05
C ALA A 190 1.25 -0.19 11.97
N VAL A 191 -0.06 -0.05 11.73
CA VAL A 191 -1.10 -0.68 12.56
C VAL A 191 -1.12 -2.20 12.37
N VAL A 192 -1.04 -2.63 11.11
CA VAL A 192 -0.85 -4.04 10.75
C VAL A 192 0.41 -4.15 9.89
N PRO A 193 1.55 -4.57 10.47
CA PRO A 193 2.75 -4.84 9.70
C PRO A 193 2.66 -6.22 9.00
N ILE A 194 3.03 -6.26 7.73
CA ILE A 194 3.20 -7.47 6.93
C ILE A 194 4.62 -7.46 6.39
N ALA A 195 5.49 -8.33 6.91
CA ALA A 195 6.84 -8.48 6.41
C ALA A 195 6.87 -9.56 5.32
N LEU A 196 7.35 -9.20 4.13
CA LEU A 196 7.63 -10.14 3.06
C LEU A 196 9.07 -10.64 3.18
N PRO A 197 9.27 -11.96 3.28
CA PRO A 197 10.61 -12.53 3.28
C PRO A 197 11.23 -12.38 1.88
N PRO A 198 12.55 -12.16 1.81
CA PRO A 198 13.28 -12.21 0.54
C PRO A 198 13.24 -13.63 -0.05
N LEU A 199 13.42 -13.75 -1.36
CA LEU A 199 13.29 -15.03 -2.06
C LEU A 199 14.22 -16.13 -1.50
N ARG A 200 15.40 -15.75 -1.03
CA ARG A 200 16.37 -16.64 -0.37
C ARG A 200 15.84 -17.35 0.89
N ASP A 201 14.84 -16.76 1.57
CA ASP A 201 14.22 -17.31 2.77
C ASP A 201 12.92 -18.09 2.45
N ARG A 202 12.52 -18.12 1.16
CA ARG A 202 11.34 -18.82 0.66
C ARG A 202 11.64 -19.64 -0.61
N LEU A 203 12.70 -20.44 -0.56
CA LEU A 203 13.20 -21.22 -1.72
C LEU A 203 12.14 -22.15 -2.35
N ALA A 204 11.16 -22.62 -1.57
CA ALA A 204 10.06 -23.44 -2.05
C ALA A 204 9.17 -22.73 -3.10
N ASP A 205 9.19 -21.39 -3.14
CA ASP A 205 8.40 -20.61 -4.10
C ASP A 205 9.12 -20.43 -5.44
N ILE A 206 10.41 -20.79 -5.56
CA ILE A 206 11.21 -20.50 -6.76
C ILE A 206 10.65 -21.18 -8.00
N VAL A 207 10.29 -22.46 -7.91
CA VAL A 207 9.79 -23.23 -9.06
C VAL A 207 8.46 -22.66 -9.54
N GLU A 208 7.52 -22.44 -8.62
CA GLU A 208 6.19 -21.88 -8.92
C GLU A 208 6.28 -20.47 -9.53
N LEU A 209 7.17 -19.61 -9.00
CA LEU A 209 7.43 -18.30 -9.56
C LEU A 209 8.06 -18.37 -10.95
N ALA A 210 9.02 -19.28 -11.16
CA ALA A 210 9.66 -19.46 -12.47
C ALA A 210 8.66 -19.93 -13.53
N GLU A 211 7.79 -20.89 -13.19
CA GLU A 211 6.71 -21.35 -14.06
C GLU A 211 5.73 -20.23 -14.39
N HIS A 212 5.33 -19.44 -13.40
CA HIS A 212 4.46 -18.28 -13.60
C HIS A 212 5.07 -17.25 -14.55
N PHE A 213 6.33 -16.86 -14.35
CA PHE A 213 6.99 -15.89 -15.22
C PHE A 213 7.25 -16.44 -16.62
N LEU A 214 7.52 -17.73 -16.75
CA LEU A 214 7.64 -18.39 -18.06
C LEU A 214 6.32 -18.33 -18.82
N ALA A 215 5.20 -18.62 -18.15
CA ALA A 215 3.86 -18.52 -18.75
C ALA A 215 3.52 -17.08 -19.18
N LEU A 216 3.88 -16.08 -18.37
CA LEU A 216 3.69 -14.68 -18.73
C LEU A 216 4.53 -14.25 -19.93
N ALA A 217 5.80 -14.69 -19.99
CA ALA A 217 6.72 -14.35 -21.06
C ALA A 217 6.39 -15.07 -22.38
N ALA A 218 5.78 -16.26 -22.32
CA ALA A 218 5.40 -17.03 -23.49
C ALA A 218 4.24 -16.37 -24.28
N GLY A 219 3.48 -15.46 -23.66
CA GLY A 219 2.28 -14.86 -24.25
C GLY A 219 1.16 -15.89 -24.53
N PRO A 220 -0.06 -15.45 -24.83
CA PRO A 220 -1.06 -16.31 -25.47
C PRO A 220 -0.67 -16.69 -26.91
#